data_AF-A0A8G1RJB4-F1
#
_entry.id   AF-A0A8G1RJB4-F1
#
_cell.length_a   1.000
_cell.length_b   1.000
_cell.length_c   1.000
_cell.angle_alpha   90.00
_cell.angle_beta   90.00
_cell.angle_gamma   90.00
#
_symmetry.space_group_name_H-M   'P 1'
#
loop_
_entity.id
_entity.type
_entity.pdbx_description
1 polymer ?
#
loop_
_entity_poly.entity_id
_entity_poly.type
_entity_poly.pdbx_seq_one_letter_code
_entity_poly.pdbx_strand_id
1 'polypeptide(L)'
;MARPCEFAERSLQAYLHPTRSPMVVQSMLYSASLHFNALPMIRGATKQVSLDTAEQLRLKGSVMVRIREKLSTVTQHNISCDWVDDILLSILYLAANENLDHVEPPDTTPFVPPFRSLQLMEFYGSCEFHPLHWQTVQHIVLERGGLETVKLYGLAWLISISGLIIAINTHRKPVFPLISPEGKPCLHRAPLQALSIRTLPRHSTLRNHGFQQLALLSPPVKGNIIRVFLDLNEITHALHILSSQTCGATLLTQIGDTRASVLHRLCSLPDHRDRASAILHKRPGCTAEDQGRSIAVYLMCRSTALLYGASVVLPLPKMSRLRATLTKEIQEDMVRLQQREIANHRCEIFLWCCMVAGICADATPSIRDWFVARMREYCSVLGIDSWDGLLQILQSFAWLDGASEEAGRAIWAEMATSSSELSYKC
;
A
#
# COMPACT_ATOMS: atom_id res chain seq x y z
N MET A 1 -4.55 -13.01 8.72
CA MET A 1 -5.49 -13.43 7.66
C MET A 1 -4.75 -14.49 6.86
N ALA A 2 -5.27 -15.71 6.79
CA ALA A 2 -4.72 -16.73 5.91
C ALA A 2 -5.90 -17.25 5.10
N ARG A 3 -6.01 -16.85 3.83
CA ARG A 3 -6.94 -17.49 2.91
C ARG A 3 -6.71 -19.01 2.95
N PRO A 4 -7.77 -19.83 2.91
CA PRO A 4 -7.61 -21.28 2.91
C PRO A 4 -6.85 -21.74 1.67
N CYS A 5 -6.13 -22.86 1.76
CA CYS A 5 -5.37 -23.40 0.62
C CYS A 5 -6.26 -23.66 -0.61
N GLU A 6 -7.51 -24.06 -0.38
CA GLU A 6 -8.52 -24.32 -1.40
C GLU A 6 -9.19 -23.05 -1.96
N PHE A 7 -8.73 -21.85 -1.58
CA PHE A 7 -9.35 -20.59 -1.97
C PHE A 7 -9.53 -20.45 -3.49
N ALA A 8 -8.49 -20.75 -4.27
CA ALA A 8 -8.53 -20.62 -5.71
C ALA A 8 -9.53 -21.62 -6.34
N GLU A 9 -9.48 -22.87 -5.91
CA GLU A 9 -10.38 -23.93 -6.38
C GLU A 9 -11.84 -23.59 -6.07
N ARG A 10 -12.14 -23.22 -4.83
CA ARG A 10 -13.51 -22.86 -4.41
C ARG A 10 -14.03 -21.63 -5.13
N SER A 11 -13.17 -20.65 -5.44
CA SER A 11 -13.57 -19.49 -6.25
C SER A 11 -13.93 -19.91 -7.67
N LEU A 12 -13.10 -20.75 -8.32
CA LEU A 12 -13.40 -21.27 -9.65
C LEU A 12 -14.68 -22.10 -9.68
N GLN A 13 -14.87 -23.00 -8.71
CA GLN A 13 -16.10 -23.79 -8.56
C GLN A 13 -17.33 -22.88 -8.41
N ALA A 14 -17.24 -21.81 -7.61
CA ALA A 14 -18.33 -20.86 -7.42
C ALA A 14 -18.65 -20.05 -8.69
N TYR A 15 -17.63 -19.64 -9.45
CA TYR A 15 -17.79 -18.78 -10.64
C TYR A 15 -18.20 -19.56 -11.89
N LEU A 16 -17.76 -20.82 -12.00
CA LEU A 16 -18.05 -21.71 -13.13
C LEU A 16 -19.24 -22.64 -12.86
N HIS A 17 -19.97 -22.45 -11.75
CA HIS A 17 -21.11 -23.28 -11.41
C HIS A 17 -22.18 -23.23 -12.52
N PRO A 18 -22.76 -24.36 -12.98
CA PRO A 18 -23.65 -24.40 -14.14
C PRO A 18 -24.89 -23.51 -14.06
N THR A 19 -25.34 -23.19 -12.85
CA THR A 19 -26.52 -22.32 -12.62
C THR A 19 -26.17 -20.82 -12.63
N ARG A 20 -24.89 -20.44 -12.75
CA ARG A 20 -24.47 -19.03 -12.78
C ARG A 20 -24.89 -18.37 -14.08
N SER A 21 -25.12 -17.07 -13.99
CA SER A 21 -25.37 -16.24 -15.17
C SER A 21 -24.22 -16.40 -16.19
N PRO A 22 -24.49 -16.64 -17.49
CA PRO A 22 -23.44 -16.72 -18.52
C PRO A 22 -22.52 -15.49 -18.54
N MET A 23 -23.05 -14.34 -18.12
CA MET A 23 -22.32 -13.09 -17.94
C MET A 23 -21.09 -13.22 -17.03
N VAL A 24 -21.15 -14.05 -15.98
CA VAL A 24 -20.02 -14.27 -15.06
C VAL A 24 -18.86 -14.92 -15.82
N VAL A 25 -19.14 -16.04 -16.48
CA VAL A 25 -18.15 -16.77 -17.28
C VAL A 25 -17.61 -15.90 -18.40
N GLN A 26 -18.47 -15.17 -19.11
CA GLN A 26 -18.05 -14.26 -20.18
C GLN A 26 -17.13 -13.14 -19.66
N SER A 27 -17.45 -12.55 -18.50
CA SER A 27 -16.61 -11.50 -17.88
C SER A 27 -15.27 -12.04 -17.39
N MET A 28 -15.25 -13.27 -16.86
CA MET A 28 -14.03 -13.96 -16.45
C MET A 28 -13.15 -14.28 -17.66
N LEU A 29 -13.71 -14.81 -18.75
CA LEU A 29 -12.98 -15.10 -19.98
C LEU A 29 -12.44 -13.82 -20.63
N TYR A 30 -13.22 -12.75 -20.64
CA TYR A 30 -12.77 -11.43 -21.08
C TYR A 30 -11.54 -10.97 -20.27
N SER A 31 -11.63 -10.94 -18.95
CA SER A 31 -10.51 -10.55 -18.08
C SER A 31 -9.30 -11.47 -18.24
N ALA A 32 -9.50 -12.79 -18.32
CA ALA A 32 -8.42 -13.76 -18.51
C ALA A 32 -7.69 -13.56 -19.85
N SER A 33 -8.44 -13.26 -20.92
CA SER A 33 -7.85 -13.00 -22.24
C SER A 33 -6.99 -11.73 -22.25
N LEU A 34 -7.41 -10.68 -21.54
CA LEU A 34 -6.63 -9.45 -21.41
C LEU A 34 -5.40 -9.65 -20.54
N HIS A 35 -5.54 -10.40 -19.44
CA HIS A 35 -4.42 -10.79 -18.60
C HIS A 35 -3.35 -11.55 -19.40
N PHE A 36 -3.78 -12.49 -20.26
CA PHE A 36 -2.88 -13.24 -21.13
C PHE A 36 -2.08 -12.34 -22.08
N ASN A 37 -2.68 -11.28 -22.62
CA ASN A 37 -2.01 -10.34 -23.52
C ASN A 37 -1.09 -9.35 -22.78
N ALA A 38 -1.53 -8.84 -21.63
CA ALA A 38 -0.84 -7.78 -20.91
C ALA A 38 0.35 -8.29 -20.09
N LEU A 39 0.28 -9.49 -19.50
CA LEU A 39 1.33 -9.98 -18.62
C LEU A 39 2.71 -10.12 -19.29
N PRO A 40 2.83 -10.61 -20.54
CA PRO A 40 4.10 -10.57 -21.27
C PRO A 40 4.65 -9.14 -21.44
N MET A 41 3.79 -8.16 -21.75
CA MET A 41 4.18 -6.76 -21.94
C MET A 41 4.71 -6.15 -20.64
N ILE A 42 4.01 -6.37 -19.52
CA ILE A 42 4.45 -5.95 -18.18
C ILE A 42 5.81 -6.55 -17.82
N ARG A 43 6.09 -7.76 -18.30
CA ARG A 43 7.37 -8.47 -18.09
C ARG A 43 8.43 -8.15 -19.14
N GLY A 44 8.20 -7.15 -20.01
CA GLY A 44 9.18 -6.64 -20.96
C GLY A 44 9.25 -7.40 -22.30
N ALA A 45 8.24 -8.20 -22.65
CA ALA A 45 8.16 -8.79 -23.99
C ALA A 45 7.98 -7.69 -25.05
N THR A 46 8.79 -7.73 -26.11
CA THR A 46 8.76 -6.76 -27.21
C THR A 46 7.77 -7.11 -28.32
N LYS A 47 7.23 -8.33 -28.31
CA LYS A 47 6.22 -8.80 -29.27
C LYS A 47 4.90 -9.00 -28.55
N GLN A 48 3.88 -8.30 -29.03
CA GLN A 48 2.51 -8.48 -28.59
C GLN A 48 2.01 -9.84 -29.06
N VAL A 49 1.54 -10.68 -28.14
CA VAL A 49 0.78 -11.87 -28.49
C VAL A 49 -0.60 -11.37 -28.91
N SER A 50 -0.81 -11.26 -30.23
CA SER A 50 -2.09 -10.86 -30.80
C SER A 50 -3.09 -12.01 -30.62
N LEU A 51 -3.89 -11.97 -29.54
CA LEU A 51 -5.19 -12.63 -29.53
C LEU A 51 -6.20 -11.79 -30.33
N ASP A 52 -7.20 -12.46 -30.90
CA ASP A 52 -8.25 -11.82 -31.69
C ASP A 52 -9.01 -10.76 -30.87
N THR A 53 -8.69 -9.49 -31.11
CA THR A 53 -9.36 -8.33 -30.49
C THR A 53 -10.87 -8.36 -30.74
N ALA A 54 -11.34 -8.97 -31.83
CA ALA A 54 -12.77 -9.09 -32.12
C ALA A 54 -13.50 -9.93 -31.07
N GLU A 55 -12.89 -11.04 -30.62
CA GLU A 55 -13.48 -11.92 -29.61
C GLU A 55 -13.53 -11.23 -28.23
N GLN A 56 -12.48 -10.48 -27.88
CA GLN A 56 -12.45 -9.68 -26.64
C GLN A 56 -13.55 -8.62 -26.65
N LEU A 57 -13.72 -7.90 -27.76
CA LEU A 57 -14.78 -6.91 -27.93
C LEU A 57 -16.16 -7.55 -27.92
N ARG A 58 -16.33 -8.74 -28.51
CA ARG A 58 -17.58 -9.50 -28.49
C ARG A 58 -17.96 -9.90 -27.07
N LEU A 59 -17.01 -10.44 -26.29
CA LEU A 59 -17.21 -10.79 -24.89
C LEU A 59 -17.58 -9.55 -24.06
N LYS A 60 -16.80 -8.46 -24.18
CA LYS A 60 -17.06 -7.19 -23.51
C LYS A 60 -18.47 -6.65 -23.83
N GLY A 61 -18.81 -6.56 -25.11
CA GLY A 61 -20.12 -6.09 -25.56
C GLY A 61 -21.27 -6.94 -25.03
N SER A 62 -21.13 -8.27 -25.07
CA SER A 62 -22.13 -9.19 -24.51
C SER A 62 -22.32 -9.01 -23.00
N VAL A 63 -21.23 -8.85 -22.24
CA VAL A 63 -21.27 -8.60 -20.81
C VAL A 63 -21.95 -7.26 -20.50
N MET A 64 -21.60 -6.19 -21.22
CA MET A 64 -22.21 -4.86 -21.00
C MET A 64 -23.72 -4.84 -21.27
N VAL A 65 -24.18 -5.52 -22.33
CA VAL A 65 -25.62 -5.65 -22.63
C VAL A 65 -26.34 -6.37 -21.49
N ARG A 66 -25.82 -7.52 -21.05
CA ARG A 66 -26.42 -8.30 -19.95
C ARG A 66 -26.40 -7.56 -18.62
N ILE A 67 -25.33 -6.82 -18.31
CA ILE A 67 -25.27 -5.98 -17.11
C ILE A 67 -26.37 -4.93 -17.19
N ARG A 68 -26.53 -4.23 -18.31
CA ARG A 68 -27.55 -3.20 -18.48
C ARG A 68 -28.97 -3.75 -18.30
N GLU A 69 -29.25 -4.89 -18.93
CA GLU A 69 -30.54 -5.59 -18.82
C GLU A 69 -30.84 -6.03 -17.39
N LYS A 70 -29.86 -6.61 -16.68
CA LYS A 70 -30.07 -7.07 -15.30
C LYS A 70 -30.11 -5.91 -14.32
N LEU A 71 -29.25 -4.91 -14.47
CA LEU A 71 -29.16 -3.77 -13.57
C LEU A 71 -30.44 -2.91 -13.61
N SER A 72 -31.13 -2.81 -14.75
CA SER A 72 -32.43 -2.12 -14.84
C SER A 72 -33.55 -2.78 -14.04
N THR A 73 -33.38 -4.06 -13.68
CA THR A 73 -34.32 -4.81 -12.82
C THR A 73 -33.96 -4.73 -11.34
N VAL A 74 -32.79 -4.16 -11.00
CA VAL A 74 -32.37 -3.98 -9.60
C VAL A 74 -33.18 -2.86 -8.97
N THR A 75 -33.81 -3.17 -7.84
CA THR A 75 -34.59 -2.26 -7.01
C THR A 75 -34.15 -2.41 -5.56
N GLN A 76 -34.54 -1.47 -4.70
CA GLN A 76 -34.27 -1.55 -3.26
C GLN A 76 -34.75 -2.88 -2.62
N HIS A 77 -35.79 -3.52 -3.17
CA HIS A 77 -36.36 -4.74 -2.63
C HIS A 77 -35.59 -6.01 -3.00
N ASN A 78 -34.83 -6.00 -4.11
CA ASN A 78 -34.15 -7.19 -4.62
C ASN A 78 -32.63 -7.04 -4.71
N ILE A 79 -32.07 -5.89 -4.30
CA ILE A 79 -30.63 -5.64 -4.33
C ILE A 79 -29.83 -6.60 -3.44
N SER A 80 -30.46 -7.21 -2.44
CA SER A 80 -29.86 -8.20 -1.53
C SER A 80 -29.90 -9.64 -2.08
N CYS A 81 -30.52 -9.87 -3.24
CA CYS A 81 -30.61 -11.20 -3.84
C CYS A 81 -29.26 -11.70 -4.37
N ASP A 82 -29.03 -13.01 -4.28
CA ASP A 82 -27.75 -13.66 -4.60
C ASP A 82 -27.31 -13.46 -6.06
N TRP A 83 -28.24 -13.29 -6.99
CA TRP A 83 -27.94 -13.05 -8.41
C TRP A 83 -27.32 -11.67 -8.66
N VAL A 84 -27.42 -10.73 -7.72
CA VAL A 84 -26.76 -9.42 -7.78
C VAL A 84 -25.24 -9.58 -7.65
N ASP A 85 -24.77 -10.64 -6.99
CA ASP A 85 -23.33 -10.95 -6.92
C ASP A 85 -22.74 -11.25 -8.31
N ASP A 86 -23.53 -11.86 -9.21
CA ASP A 86 -23.13 -12.08 -10.60
C ASP A 86 -22.91 -10.73 -11.32
N ILE A 87 -23.76 -9.72 -11.06
CA ILE A 87 -23.57 -8.35 -11.59
C ILE A 87 -22.30 -7.72 -11.01
N LEU A 88 -22.13 -7.79 -9.69
CA LEU A 88 -20.98 -7.20 -9.00
C LEU A 88 -19.66 -7.75 -9.53
N LEU A 89 -19.53 -9.07 -9.68
CA LEU A 89 -18.32 -9.71 -10.20
C LEU A 89 -18.04 -9.25 -11.64
N SER A 90 -19.06 -9.21 -12.50
CA SER A 90 -18.88 -8.79 -13.89
C SER A 90 -18.53 -7.31 -14.03
N ILE A 91 -19.15 -6.41 -13.25
CA ILE A 91 -18.77 -4.98 -13.23
C ILE A 91 -17.35 -4.82 -12.69
N LEU A 92 -16.95 -5.58 -11.67
CA LEU A 92 -15.60 -5.52 -11.13
C LEU A 92 -14.54 -5.94 -12.16
N TYR A 93 -14.80 -7.00 -12.93
CA TYR A 93 -13.92 -7.38 -14.04
C TYR A 93 -13.86 -6.31 -15.12
N LEU A 94 -14.99 -5.68 -15.50
CA LEU A 94 -14.94 -4.54 -16.42
C LEU A 94 -14.12 -3.38 -15.84
N ALA A 95 -14.34 -3.05 -14.56
CA ALA A 95 -13.63 -1.96 -13.89
C ALA A 95 -12.11 -2.15 -13.93
N ALA A 96 -11.62 -3.34 -13.60
CA ALA A 96 -10.19 -3.62 -13.50
C ALA A 96 -9.47 -3.72 -14.86
N ASN A 97 -10.21 -3.98 -15.94
CA ASN A 97 -9.62 -4.36 -17.24
C ASN A 97 -9.89 -3.35 -18.37
N GLU A 98 -10.70 -2.32 -18.16
CA GLU A 98 -11.11 -1.36 -19.21
C GLU A 98 -9.93 -0.64 -19.90
N ASN A 99 -8.88 -0.31 -19.13
CA ASN A 99 -7.77 0.54 -19.58
C ASN A 99 -6.49 -0.27 -19.91
N LEU A 100 -6.60 -1.57 -20.18
CA LEU A 100 -5.42 -2.43 -20.34
C LEU A 100 -4.63 -2.21 -21.63
N ASP A 101 -5.23 -1.56 -22.63
CA ASP A 101 -4.56 -1.17 -23.88
C ASP A 101 -3.46 -0.11 -23.65
N HIS A 102 -3.45 0.53 -22.48
CA HIS A 102 -2.48 1.54 -22.07
C HIS A 102 -1.54 1.05 -20.96
N VAL A 103 -1.37 -0.27 -20.80
CA VAL A 103 -0.45 -0.81 -19.79
C VAL A 103 1.00 -0.56 -20.20
N GLU A 104 1.52 0.55 -19.70
CA GLU A 104 2.93 0.84 -19.71
C GLU A 104 3.72 -0.18 -18.86
N PRO A 105 5.00 -0.43 -19.19
CA PRO A 105 5.90 -1.18 -18.33
C PRO A 105 5.89 -0.62 -16.89
N PRO A 106 6.18 -1.46 -15.88
CA PRO A 106 6.36 -0.99 -14.51
C PRO A 106 7.36 0.16 -14.42
N ASP A 107 7.08 1.12 -13.56
CA ASP A 107 8.01 2.18 -13.22
C ASP A 107 9.30 1.58 -12.65
N THR A 108 10.42 2.25 -12.93
CA THR A 108 11.64 2.00 -12.16
C THR A 108 11.35 2.36 -10.70
N THR A 109 11.71 1.45 -9.80
CA THR A 109 11.67 1.67 -8.36
C THR A 109 13.09 1.66 -7.84
N PRO A 110 13.48 2.61 -6.98
CA PRO A 110 14.80 2.61 -6.36
C PRO A 110 14.95 1.50 -5.31
N PHE A 111 13.85 0.84 -4.91
CA PHE A 111 13.88 -0.28 -3.98
C PHE A 111 13.89 -1.64 -4.69
N VAL A 112 14.41 -2.67 -4.00
CA VAL A 112 14.47 -4.05 -4.48
C VAL A 112 13.62 -5.00 -3.63
N PRO A 113 12.28 -4.83 -3.55
CA PRO A 113 11.45 -5.64 -2.66
C PRO A 113 11.41 -7.11 -3.06
N PRO A 114 11.40 -8.05 -2.10
CA PRO A 114 11.17 -9.46 -2.35
C PRO A 114 9.68 -9.74 -2.61
N PHE A 115 9.40 -10.88 -3.26
CA PHE A 115 8.04 -11.32 -3.56
C PHE A 115 7.22 -10.29 -4.35
N ARG A 116 7.83 -9.63 -5.35
CA ARG A 116 7.17 -8.59 -6.17
C ARG A 116 5.93 -9.11 -6.90
N SER A 117 6.03 -10.32 -7.45
CA SER A 117 4.95 -10.95 -8.22
C SER A 117 3.87 -11.64 -7.37
N LEU A 118 3.97 -11.56 -6.05
CA LEU A 118 3.02 -12.22 -5.17
C LEU A 118 1.62 -11.59 -5.35
N GLN A 119 0.58 -12.41 -5.39
CA GLN A 119 -0.80 -12.01 -5.69
C GLN A 119 -0.98 -11.34 -7.07
N LEU A 120 -0.05 -11.59 -8.02
CA LEU A 120 -0.04 -10.95 -9.35
C LEU A 120 -0.09 -9.43 -9.27
N MET A 121 0.59 -8.85 -8.27
CA MET A 121 0.58 -7.41 -8.04
C MET A 121 1.28 -6.65 -9.18
N GLU A 122 2.15 -7.30 -9.96
CA GLU A 122 2.70 -6.70 -11.19
C GLU A 122 1.60 -6.34 -12.20
N PHE A 123 0.51 -7.11 -12.21
CA PHE A 123 -0.64 -6.87 -13.06
C PHE A 123 -1.69 -6.02 -12.34
N TYR A 124 -2.24 -6.50 -11.22
CA TYR A 124 -3.36 -5.81 -10.56
C TYR A 124 -2.97 -4.48 -9.94
N GLY A 125 -1.71 -4.30 -9.55
CA GLY A 125 -1.18 -3.00 -9.12
C GLY A 125 -1.01 -2.00 -10.27
N SER A 126 -0.94 -2.47 -11.52
CA SER A 126 -0.88 -1.63 -12.73
C SER A 126 -2.27 -1.23 -13.26
N CYS A 127 -3.34 -1.87 -12.77
CA CYS A 127 -4.70 -1.63 -13.23
C CYS A 127 -5.19 -0.24 -12.81
N GLU A 128 -5.63 0.55 -13.78
CA GLU A 128 -6.43 1.76 -13.54
C GLU A 128 -7.91 1.38 -13.59
N PHE A 129 -8.53 1.31 -12.41
CA PHE A 129 -9.94 0.94 -12.29
C PHE A 129 -10.84 2.02 -12.90
N HIS A 130 -11.70 1.64 -13.84
CA HIS A 130 -12.63 2.58 -14.47
C HIS A 130 -13.57 3.21 -13.42
N PRO A 131 -13.56 4.55 -13.24
CA PRO A 131 -14.23 5.20 -12.11
C PRO A 131 -15.72 4.91 -12.02
N LEU A 132 -16.46 4.92 -13.14
CA LEU A 132 -17.92 4.68 -13.13
C LEU A 132 -18.27 3.24 -12.73
N HIS A 133 -17.50 2.25 -13.20
CA HIS A 133 -17.73 0.86 -12.85
C HIS A 133 -17.40 0.61 -11.37
N TRP A 134 -16.27 1.15 -10.91
CA TRP A 134 -15.90 1.05 -9.50
C TRP A 134 -16.92 1.72 -8.57
N GLN A 135 -17.38 2.94 -8.89
CA GLN A 135 -18.41 3.63 -8.12
C GLN A 135 -19.72 2.84 -8.09
N THR A 136 -20.07 2.16 -9.19
CA THR A 136 -21.26 1.30 -9.24
C THR A 136 -21.12 0.09 -8.32
N VAL A 137 -19.96 -0.58 -8.31
CA VAL A 137 -19.66 -1.66 -7.35
C VAL A 137 -19.77 -1.15 -5.92
N GLN A 138 -19.18 0.02 -5.63
CA GLN A 138 -19.24 0.62 -4.30
C GLN A 138 -20.67 0.92 -3.87
N HIS A 139 -21.46 1.55 -4.74
CA HIS A 139 -22.84 1.91 -4.47
C HIS A 139 -23.70 0.68 -4.17
N ILE A 140 -23.66 -0.35 -5.02
CA ILE A 140 -24.45 -1.58 -4.82
C ILE A 140 -24.08 -2.26 -3.48
N VAL A 141 -22.78 -2.35 -3.16
CA VAL A 141 -22.34 -2.97 -1.90
C VAL A 141 -22.79 -2.16 -0.68
N LEU A 142 -22.70 -0.83 -0.74
CA LEU A 142 -23.13 0.04 0.36
C LEU A 142 -24.65 -0.02 0.56
N GLU A 143 -25.45 0.00 -0.52
CA GLU A 143 -26.90 -0.14 -0.45
C GLU A 143 -27.35 -1.49 0.11
N ARG A 144 -26.54 -2.54 -0.07
CA ARG A 144 -26.79 -3.85 0.56
C ARG A 144 -26.42 -3.89 2.05
N GLY A 145 -25.78 -2.86 2.58
CA GLY A 145 -25.35 -2.79 3.98
C GLY A 145 -23.91 -3.23 4.24
N GLY A 146 -23.09 -3.43 3.20
CA GLY A 146 -21.67 -3.74 3.35
C GLY A 146 -21.23 -5.05 2.68
N LEU A 147 -19.92 -5.32 2.75
CA LEU A 147 -19.30 -6.48 2.10
C LEU A 147 -19.71 -7.81 2.73
N GLU A 148 -20.09 -7.86 4.00
CA GLU A 148 -20.59 -9.07 4.66
C GLU A 148 -21.86 -9.64 4.01
N THR A 149 -22.56 -8.83 3.20
CA THR A 149 -23.80 -9.24 2.51
C THR A 149 -23.55 -9.90 1.17
N VAL A 150 -22.32 -9.86 0.65
CA VAL A 150 -21.91 -10.49 -0.60
C VAL A 150 -21.68 -11.99 -0.34
N LYS A 151 -22.43 -12.85 -1.03
CA LYS A 151 -22.49 -14.30 -0.75
C LYS A 151 -21.66 -15.13 -1.71
N LEU A 152 -21.37 -14.62 -2.89
CA LEU A 152 -20.50 -15.28 -3.85
C LEU A 152 -19.11 -15.44 -3.26
N TYR A 153 -18.70 -16.70 -3.06
CA TYR A 153 -17.44 -17.03 -2.41
C TYR A 153 -16.26 -16.32 -3.06
N GLY A 154 -15.43 -15.66 -2.26
CA GLY A 154 -14.26 -14.92 -2.73
C GLY A 154 -14.53 -13.53 -3.30
N LEU A 155 -15.77 -13.18 -3.70
CA LEU A 155 -16.07 -11.87 -4.29
C LEU A 155 -15.91 -10.73 -3.27
N ALA A 156 -16.37 -10.89 -2.03
CA ALA A 156 -16.21 -9.87 -0.99
C ALA A 156 -14.73 -9.56 -0.72
N TRP A 157 -13.90 -10.60 -0.65
CA TRP A 157 -12.46 -10.48 -0.53
C TRP A 157 -11.86 -9.73 -1.73
N LEU A 158 -12.25 -10.12 -2.95
CA LEU A 158 -11.74 -9.51 -4.19
C LEU A 158 -12.06 -8.02 -4.24
N ILE A 159 -13.30 -7.62 -3.93
CA ILE A 159 -13.71 -6.20 -3.85
C ILE A 159 -12.88 -5.46 -2.79
N SER A 160 -12.64 -6.07 -1.62
CA SER A 160 -11.85 -5.43 -0.56
C SER A 160 -10.38 -5.17 -0.96
N ILE A 161 -9.76 -6.10 -1.68
CA ILE A 161 -8.38 -5.95 -2.18
C ILE A 161 -8.32 -4.95 -3.34
N SER A 162 -9.29 -4.97 -4.27
CA SER A 162 -9.39 -3.94 -5.31
C SER A 162 -9.55 -2.55 -4.70
N GLY A 163 -10.39 -2.42 -3.67
CA GLY A 163 -10.57 -1.17 -2.93
C GLY A 163 -9.29 -0.69 -2.23
N LEU A 164 -8.45 -1.60 -1.75
CA LEU A 164 -7.14 -1.28 -1.18
C LEU A 164 -6.18 -0.74 -2.26
N ILE A 165 -6.08 -1.40 -3.41
CA ILE A 165 -5.21 -0.96 -4.51
C ILE A 165 -5.62 0.45 -4.97
N ILE A 166 -6.91 0.69 -5.16
CA ILE A 166 -7.47 2.00 -5.53
C ILE A 166 -7.16 3.04 -4.44
N ALA A 167 -7.33 2.69 -3.17
CA ALA A 167 -7.04 3.58 -2.05
C ALA A 167 -5.58 4.03 -2.02
N ILE A 168 -4.64 3.12 -2.26
CA ILE A 168 -3.21 3.43 -2.34
C ILE A 168 -2.93 4.35 -3.55
N ASN A 169 -3.38 3.96 -4.75
CA ASN A 169 -3.12 4.70 -5.99
C ASN A 169 -3.74 6.12 -5.99
N THR A 170 -4.85 6.32 -5.29
CA THR A 170 -5.54 7.61 -5.20
C THR A 170 -5.21 8.41 -3.94
N HIS A 171 -4.33 7.88 -3.07
CA HIS A 171 -4.03 8.45 -1.75
C HIS A 171 -5.30 8.75 -0.93
N ARG A 172 -6.24 7.79 -0.91
CA ARG A 172 -7.51 7.88 -0.15
C ARG A 172 -7.61 6.74 0.85
N LYS A 173 -8.56 6.85 1.78
CA LYS A 173 -8.91 5.75 2.68
C LYS A 173 -9.69 4.68 1.92
N PRO A 174 -9.46 3.38 2.19
CA PRO A 174 -10.30 2.34 1.64
C PRO A 174 -11.73 2.48 2.16
N VAL A 175 -12.71 2.39 1.26
CA VAL A 175 -14.14 2.48 1.61
C VAL A 175 -14.61 1.26 2.39
N PHE A 176 -14.06 0.10 2.07
CA PHE A 176 -14.45 -1.17 2.68
C PHE A 176 -13.37 -1.70 3.64
N PRO A 177 -13.77 -2.41 4.72
CA PRO A 177 -12.84 -3.18 5.52
C PRO A 177 -12.29 -4.37 4.71
N LEU A 178 -11.17 -4.94 5.15
CA LEU A 178 -10.75 -6.24 4.63
C LEU A 178 -11.66 -7.36 5.15
N ILE A 179 -12.07 -8.21 4.22
CA ILE A 179 -12.98 -9.33 4.45
C ILE A 179 -12.32 -10.62 3.97
N SER A 180 -12.55 -11.72 4.67
CA SER A 180 -12.09 -13.05 4.26
C SER A 180 -12.88 -13.58 3.05
N PRO A 181 -12.39 -14.59 2.32
CA PRO A 181 -13.15 -15.21 1.23
C PRO A 181 -14.54 -15.72 1.62
N GLU A 182 -14.72 -16.06 2.90
CA GLU A 182 -15.98 -16.51 3.50
C GLU A 182 -16.91 -15.36 3.92
N GLY A 183 -16.57 -14.11 3.62
CA GLY A 183 -17.39 -12.95 3.97
C GLY A 183 -17.24 -12.47 5.42
N LYS A 184 -16.20 -12.93 6.15
CA LYS A 184 -16.00 -12.58 7.56
C LYS A 184 -15.01 -11.42 7.75
N PRO A 185 -15.23 -10.52 8.73
CA PRO A 185 -14.25 -9.48 9.06
C PRO A 185 -12.88 -10.03 9.40
N CYS A 186 -11.83 -9.43 8.83
CA CYS A 186 -10.46 -9.81 9.13
C CYS A 186 -10.07 -9.39 10.55
N LEU A 187 -9.81 -10.36 11.42
CA LEU A 187 -9.28 -10.11 12.76
C LEU A 187 -7.82 -9.66 12.68
N HIS A 188 -7.49 -8.61 13.44
CA HIS A 188 -6.12 -8.14 13.57
C HIS A 188 -5.24 -9.20 14.24
N ARG A 189 -4.08 -9.43 13.64
CA ARG A 189 -2.95 -10.16 14.24
C ARG A 189 -1.67 -9.38 13.91
N ALA A 190 -0.77 -9.28 14.87
CA ALA A 190 0.55 -8.71 14.65
C ALA A 190 1.29 -9.49 13.53
N PRO A 191 2.02 -8.86 12.60
CA PRO A 191 2.59 -9.54 11.44
C PRO A 191 3.50 -10.74 11.76
N LEU A 192 4.36 -10.64 12.78
CA LEU A 192 5.21 -11.78 13.18
C LEU A 192 4.36 -12.97 13.66
N GLN A 193 3.32 -12.68 14.44
CA GLN A 193 2.36 -13.69 14.90
C GLN A 193 1.54 -14.27 13.73
N ALA A 194 1.09 -13.43 12.80
CA ALA A 194 0.30 -13.83 11.65
C ALA A 194 1.07 -14.79 10.72
N LEU A 195 2.40 -14.61 10.64
CA LEU A 195 3.32 -15.42 9.86
C LEU A 195 4.01 -16.52 10.68
N SER A 196 3.58 -16.74 11.93
CA SER A 196 4.13 -17.76 12.84
C SER A 196 5.64 -17.66 13.08
N ILE A 197 6.20 -16.46 13.00
CA ILE A 197 7.63 -16.18 13.25
C ILE A 197 7.84 -15.94 14.74
N ARG A 198 8.69 -16.77 15.37
CA ARG A 198 9.00 -16.72 16.80
C ARG A 198 10.27 -15.91 17.07
N THR A 199 10.26 -14.63 16.73
CA THR A 199 11.35 -13.70 17.04
C THR A 199 10.81 -12.47 17.75
N LEU A 200 11.65 -11.82 18.57
CA LEU A 200 11.30 -10.54 19.16
C LEU A 200 11.25 -9.46 18.07
N PRO A 201 10.26 -8.56 18.09
CA PRO A 201 10.21 -7.45 17.13
C PRO A 201 11.42 -6.53 17.23
N ARG A 202 11.96 -6.05 16.10
CA ARG A 202 13.13 -5.14 16.07
C ARG A 202 12.91 -3.89 16.92
N HIS A 203 11.71 -3.30 16.86
CA HIS A 203 11.34 -2.13 17.65
C HIS A 203 11.25 -2.38 19.18
N SER A 204 11.34 -3.64 19.64
CA SER A 204 11.39 -4.00 21.07
C SER A 204 12.80 -4.31 21.57
N THR A 205 13.71 -4.68 20.67
CA THR A 205 15.09 -5.09 21.00
C THR A 205 16.11 -3.99 20.77
N LEU A 206 15.86 -3.09 19.81
CA LEU A 206 16.73 -1.96 19.53
C LEU A 206 16.56 -0.90 20.62
N ARG A 207 17.66 -0.24 21.01
CA ARG A 207 17.69 0.75 22.10
C ARG A 207 16.93 2.04 21.76
N ASN A 208 16.59 2.23 20.49
CA ASN A 208 16.00 3.44 19.96
C ASN A 208 14.48 3.30 19.96
N HIS A 209 13.76 4.38 20.20
CA HIS A 209 12.30 4.33 20.36
C HIS A 209 11.56 4.09 19.03
N GLY A 210 12.21 4.20 17.87
CA GLY A 210 11.56 4.01 16.57
C GLY A 210 10.26 4.80 16.46
N PHE A 211 9.19 4.16 15.95
CA PHE A 211 7.86 4.80 15.89
C PHE A 211 7.23 5.08 17.26
N GLN A 212 7.73 4.52 18.37
CA GLN A 212 7.24 4.88 19.71
C GLN A 212 7.57 6.34 20.07
N GLN A 213 8.45 7.01 19.34
CA GLN A 213 8.69 8.46 19.48
C GLN A 213 7.39 9.29 19.34
N LEU A 214 6.40 8.79 18.61
CA LEU A 214 5.08 9.44 18.49
C LEU A 214 4.33 9.52 19.83
N ALA A 215 4.62 8.63 20.79
CA ALA A 215 4.09 8.67 22.15
C ALA A 215 4.81 9.71 23.05
N LEU A 216 5.99 10.18 22.64
CA LEU A 216 6.77 11.18 23.38
C LEU A 216 6.36 12.62 23.01
N LEU A 217 5.57 12.78 21.95
CA LEU A 217 5.02 14.07 21.54
C LEU A 217 4.07 14.62 22.62
N SER A 218 3.85 15.93 22.58
CA SER A 218 2.94 16.63 23.49
C SER A 218 1.95 17.46 22.67
N PRO A 219 0.67 17.08 22.59
CA PRO A 219 0.08 15.86 23.15
C PRO A 219 0.54 14.58 22.40
N PRO A 220 0.51 13.41 23.06
CA PRO A 220 0.98 12.17 22.44
C PRO A 220 -0.03 11.63 21.43
N VAL A 221 0.49 10.99 20.37
CA VAL A 221 -0.32 10.24 19.40
C VAL A 221 -0.89 8.99 20.09
N LYS A 222 -2.12 8.61 19.75
CA LYS A 222 -2.78 7.45 20.37
C LYS A 222 -2.06 6.14 20.08
N GLY A 223 -2.01 5.26 21.08
CA GLY A 223 -1.32 3.98 20.98
C GLY A 223 -1.83 3.05 19.88
N ASN A 224 -3.12 3.09 19.54
CA ASN A 224 -3.69 2.31 18.43
C ASN A 224 -3.18 2.74 17.06
N ILE A 225 -2.84 4.03 16.89
CA ILE A 225 -2.19 4.56 15.69
C ILE A 225 -0.73 4.14 15.65
N ILE A 226 -0.02 4.30 16.77
CA ILE A 226 1.39 3.87 16.89
C ILE A 226 1.52 2.39 16.54
N ARG A 227 0.59 1.55 17.01
CA ARG A 227 0.58 0.12 16.69
C ARG A 227 0.59 -0.16 15.19
N VAL A 228 -0.10 0.62 14.37
CA VAL A 228 -0.09 0.45 12.90
C VAL A 228 1.31 0.65 12.31
N PHE A 229 2.07 1.63 12.82
CA PHE A 229 3.47 1.82 12.41
C PHE A 229 4.38 0.70 12.93
N LEU A 230 4.14 0.18 14.13
CA LEU A 230 4.86 -0.99 14.65
C LEU A 230 4.57 -2.25 13.82
N ASP A 231 3.34 -2.41 13.33
CA ASP A 231 3.00 -3.48 12.39
C ASP A 231 3.77 -3.30 11.06
N LEU A 232 4.01 -2.07 10.61
CA LEU A 232 4.87 -1.83 9.43
C LEU A 232 6.33 -2.25 9.67
N ASN A 233 6.89 -1.99 10.87
CA ASN A 233 8.20 -2.53 11.27
C ASN A 233 8.19 -4.06 11.30
N GLU A 234 7.18 -4.67 11.91
CA GLU A 234 7.09 -6.12 12.06
C GLU A 234 6.94 -6.87 10.74
N ILE A 235 6.10 -6.39 9.80
CA ILE A 235 6.00 -7.04 8.48
C ILE A 235 7.31 -6.88 7.72
N THR A 236 7.99 -5.75 7.85
CA THR A 236 9.30 -5.52 7.24
C THR A 236 10.33 -6.50 7.79
N HIS A 237 10.38 -6.69 9.11
CA HIS A 237 11.24 -7.69 9.74
C HIS A 237 10.89 -9.12 9.29
N ALA A 238 9.60 -9.44 9.21
CA ALA A 238 9.15 -10.75 8.74
C ALA A 238 9.59 -11.02 7.30
N LEU A 239 9.42 -10.05 6.40
CA LEU A 239 9.84 -10.17 5.00
C LEU A 239 11.35 -10.33 4.86
N HIS A 240 12.14 -9.69 5.72
CA HIS A 240 13.59 -9.89 5.76
C HIS A 240 13.91 -11.37 6.04
N ILE A 241 13.36 -11.93 7.12
CA ILE A 241 13.57 -13.33 7.53
C ILE A 241 13.12 -14.30 6.43
N LEU A 242 11.98 -14.04 5.80
CA LEU A 242 11.37 -14.93 4.81
C LEU A 242 12.01 -14.84 3.43
N SER A 243 12.65 -13.71 3.10
CA SER A 243 13.28 -13.51 1.78
C SER A 243 14.45 -14.46 1.49
N SER A 244 15.09 -15.00 2.53
CA SER A 244 16.17 -15.99 2.42
C SER A 244 15.68 -17.44 2.47
N GLN A 245 14.37 -17.67 2.56
CA GLN A 245 13.77 -18.99 2.78
C GLN A 245 12.89 -19.42 1.60
N THR A 246 12.86 -20.72 1.33
CA THR A 246 11.88 -21.31 0.41
C THR A 246 10.50 -21.28 1.05
N CYS A 247 9.57 -20.52 0.47
CA CYS A 247 8.21 -20.39 0.97
C CYS A 247 7.23 -21.27 0.19
N GLY A 248 6.52 -22.16 0.88
CA GLY A 248 5.42 -22.94 0.28
C GLY A 248 4.17 -22.07 -0.02
N ALA A 249 3.23 -22.61 -0.79
CA ALA A 249 2.04 -21.89 -1.26
C ALA A 249 1.18 -21.29 -0.13
N THR A 250 1.01 -22.02 0.98
CA THR A 250 0.27 -21.54 2.16
C THR A 250 0.95 -20.32 2.80
N LEU A 251 2.27 -20.37 2.96
CA LEU A 251 3.04 -19.27 3.54
C LEU A 251 3.05 -18.05 2.60
N LEU A 252 3.21 -18.25 1.29
CA LEU A 252 3.09 -17.18 0.29
C LEU A 252 1.71 -16.51 0.35
N THR A 253 0.65 -17.28 0.52
CA THR A 253 -0.71 -16.75 0.69
C THR A 253 -0.81 -15.89 1.96
N GLN A 254 -0.26 -16.36 3.07
CA GLN A 254 -0.21 -15.62 4.33
C GLN A 254 0.63 -14.33 4.25
N ILE A 255 1.75 -14.36 3.53
CA ILE A 255 2.58 -13.18 3.26
C ILE A 255 1.74 -12.12 2.53
N GLY A 256 1.07 -12.50 1.44
CA GLY A 256 0.23 -11.58 0.67
C GLY A 256 -0.90 -10.98 1.51
N ASP A 257 -1.61 -11.80 2.28
CA ASP A 257 -2.72 -11.35 3.12
C ASP A 257 -2.25 -10.45 4.27
N THR A 258 -1.09 -10.73 4.86
CA THR A 258 -0.53 -9.93 5.95
C THR A 258 -0.04 -8.58 5.42
N ARG A 259 0.59 -8.53 4.24
CA ARG A 259 0.96 -7.28 3.56
C ARG A 259 -0.26 -6.40 3.29
N ALA A 260 -1.31 -6.98 2.70
CA ALA A 260 -2.56 -6.27 2.45
C ALA A 260 -3.18 -5.74 3.75
N SER A 261 -3.16 -6.54 4.82
CA SER A 261 -3.69 -6.12 6.14
C SER A 261 -2.93 -4.95 6.76
N VAL A 262 -1.60 -4.93 6.66
CA VAL A 262 -0.80 -3.81 7.15
C VAL A 262 -1.06 -2.55 6.35
N LEU A 263 -1.03 -2.63 5.01
CA LEU A 263 -1.29 -1.47 4.16
C LEU A 263 -2.71 -0.95 4.30
N HIS A 264 -3.71 -1.82 4.41
CA HIS A 264 -5.09 -1.38 4.63
C HIS A 264 -5.22 -0.56 5.91
N ARG A 265 -4.67 -1.05 7.02
CA ARG A 265 -4.69 -0.33 8.30
C ARG A 265 -3.92 0.98 8.24
N LEU A 266 -2.80 1.01 7.50
CA LEU A 266 -2.02 2.22 7.28
C LEU A 266 -2.81 3.27 6.46
N CYS A 267 -3.46 2.86 5.38
CA CYS A 267 -4.33 3.73 4.58
C CYS A 267 -5.56 4.22 5.36
N SER A 268 -6.08 3.40 6.28
CA SER A 268 -7.22 3.76 7.14
C SER A 268 -6.86 4.71 8.29
N LEU A 269 -5.58 5.00 8.54
CA LEU A 269 -5.18 5.95 9.57
C LEU A 269 -5.76 7.35 9.32
N PRO A 270 -6.07 8.13 10.37
CA PRO A 270 -6.54 9.51 10.22
C PRO A 270 -5.62 10.37 9.36
N ASP A 271 -6.19 11.22 8.50
CA ASP A 271 -5.46 12.16 7.65
C ASP A 271 -5.79 13.61 8.04
N HIS A 272 -5.38 14.58 7.21
CA HIS A 272 -5.59 16.01 7.44
C HIS A 272 -7.07 16.43 7.50
N ARG A 273 -8.00 15.57 7.06
CA ARG A 273 -9.45 15.81 7.06
C ARG A 273 -10.11 15.39 8.37
N ASP A 274 -9.43 14.59 9.19
CA ASP A 274 -9.94 14.15 10.48
C ASP A 274 -9.69 15.16 11.58
N ARG A 275 -10.51 15.09 12.63
CA ARG A 275 -10.34 15.92 13.82
C ARG A 275 -9.06 15.54 14.57
N ALA A 276 -8.39 16.53 15.18
CA ALA A 276 -7.24 16.32 16.05
C ALA A 276 -7.46 15.25 17.14
N SER A 277 -8.68 15.18 17.68
CA SER A 277 -9.07 14.19 18.69
C SER A 277 -9.11 12.75 18.18
N ALA A 278 -9.10 12.52 16.86
CA ALA A 278 -8.92 11.19 16.28
C ALA A 278 -7.47 10.71 16.43
N ILE A 279 -6.50 11.64 16.36
CA ILE A 279 -5.06 11.38 16.31
C ILE A 279 -4.42 11.38 17.71
N LEU A 280 -4.72 12.40 18.51
CA LEU A 280 -4.01 12.69 19.75
C LEU A 280 -4.81 12.28 20.99
N HIS A 281 -4.11 11.93 22.08
CA HIS A 281 -4.72 11.89 23.40
C HIS A 281 -5.00 13.32 23.90
N LYS A 282 -6.09 13.49 24.65
CA LYS A 282 -6.33 14.74 25.38
C LYS A 282 -5.28 14.86 26.48
N ARG A 283 -4.52 15.96 26.48
CA ARG A 283 -3.57 16.31 27.55
C ARG A 283 -3.87 17.72 28.06
N PRO A 284 -4.17 17.90 29.35
CA PRO A 284 -4.32 19.23 29.93
C PRO A 284 -3.03 20.04 29.77
N GLY A 285 -3.15 21.33 29.45
CA GLY A 285 -2.01 22.24 29.34
C GLY A 285 -1.29 22.29 27.97
N CYS A 286 -1.70 21.49 26.98
CA CYS A 286 -1.17 21.62 25.61
C CYS A 286 -1.86 22.77 24.86
N THR A 287 -1.06 23.63 24.24
CA THR A 287 -1.55 24.73 23.39
C THR A 287 -2.07 24.21 22.04
N ALA A 288 -2.75 25.06 21.27
CA ALA A 288 -3.13 24.75 19.89
C ALA A 288 -1.89 24.54 18.98
N GLU A 289 -0.79 25.23 19.28
CA GLU A 289 0.47 25.08 18.56
C GLU A 289 1.10 23.70 18.81
N ASP A 290 1.11 23.24 20.06
CA ASP A 290 1.61 21.91 20.44
C ASP A 290 0.83 20.78 19.76
N GLN A 291 -0.51 20.95 19.70
CA GLN A 291 -1.38 20.04 18.94
C GLN A 291 -1.03 20.05 17.45
N GLY A 292 -0.89 21.24 16.86
CA GLY A 292 -0.52 21.39 15.45
C GLY A 292 0.82 20.74 15.13
N ARG A 293 1.83 20.88 16.00
CA ARG A 293 3.15 20.25 15.85
C ARG A 293 3.05 18.72 15.88
N SER A 294 2.36 18.17 16.88
CA SER A 294 2.23 16.72 17.03
C SER A 294 1.45 16.09 15.87
N ILE A 295 0.41 16.78 15.38
CA ILE A 295 -0.34 16.36 14.18
C ILE A 295 0.57 16.40 12.94
N ALA A 296 1.35 17.45 12.75
CA ALA A 296 2.23 17.58 11.59
C ALA A 296 3.31 16.47 11.57
N VAL A 297 3.95 16.16 12.70
CA VAL A 297 4.90 15.03 12.80
C VAL A 297 4.22 13.70 12.46
N TYR A 298 3.02 13.49 12.98
CA TYR A 298 2.22 12.30 12.67
C TYR A 298 1.87 12.20 11.18
N LEU A 299 1.36 13.27 10.57
CA LEU A 299 0.93 13.28 9.16
C LEU A 299 2.12 13.03 8.22
N MET A 300 3.26 13.68 8.50
CA MET A 300 4.49 13.46 7.76
C MET A 300 4.95 12.00 7.88
N CYS A 301 4.95 11.44 9.10
CA CYS A 301 5.27 10.03 9.32
C CYS A 301 4.29 9.09 8.59
N ARG A 302 2.99 9.39 8.59
CA ARG A 302 1.95 8.64 7.87
C ARG A 302 2.21 8.65 6.36
N SER A 303 2.50 9.81 5.77
CA SER A 303 2.78 9.93 4.33
C SER A 303 4.02 9.15 3.92
N THR A 304 5.12 9.27 4.69
CA THR A 304 6.34 8.48 4.48
C THR A 304 6.08 6.98 4.62
N ALA A 305 5.32 6.56 5.64
CA ALA A 305 4.97 5.16 5.83
C ALA A 305 4.13 4.59 4.68
N LEU A 306 3.19 5.36 4.14
CA LEU A 306 2.41 4.97 2.96
C LEU A 306 3.32 4.80 1.74
N LEU A 307 4.22 5.75 1.52
CA LEU A 307 5.21 5.71 0.45
C LEU A 307 6.12 4.48 0.56
N TYR A 308 6.64 4.21 1.77
CA TYR A 308 7.44 3.02 2.05
C TYR A 308 6.65 1.73 1.86
N GLY A 309 5.46 1.64 2.44
CA GLY A 309 4.62 0.45 2.42
C GLY A 309 4.22 0.05 1.00
N ALA A 310 3.83 1.02 0.17
CA ALA A 310 3.46 0.78 -1.24
C ALA A 310 4.67 0.51 -2.16
N SER A 311 5.87 0.89 -1.74
CA SER A 311 7.10 0.68 -2.53
C SER A 311 7.86 -0.60 -2.13
N VAL A 312 7.74 -1.03 -0.87
CA VAL A 312 8.56 -2.13 -0.31
C VAL A 312 7.72 -3.30 0.19
N VAL A 313 6.65 -3.05 0.95
CA VAL A 313 5.86 -4.11 1.62
C VAL A 313 4.83 -4.73 0.68
N LEU A 314 4.08 -3.89 -0.04
CA LEU A 314 3.13 -4.28 -1.08
C LEU A 314 3.53 -3.55 -2.37
N PRO A 315 4.59 -4.00 -3.07
CA PRO A 315 5.21 -3.24 -4.14
C PRO A 315 4.25 -3.07 -5.31
N LEU A 316 3.78 -1.85 -5.52
CA LEU A 316 2.97 -1.48 -6.67
C LEU A 316 3.87 -1.04 -7.85
N PRO A 317 3.54 -1.44 -9.08
CA PRO A 317 4.38 -1.21 -10.26
C PRO A 317 4.32 0.23 -10.80
N LYS A 318 3.24 0.98 -10.57
CA LYS A 318 3.02 2.33 -11.13
C LYS A 318 3.01 3.40 -10.04
N MET A 319 4.19 3.72 -9.51
CA MET A 319 4.36 4.56 -8.34
C MET A 319 4.96 5.94 -8.64
N SER A 320 5.48 6.22 -9.85
CA SER A 320 6.22 7.45 -10.16
C SER A 320 5.45 8.73 -9.81
N ARG A 321 4.17 8.80 -10.19
CA ARG A 321 3.29 9.95 -9.85
C ARG A 321 3.10 10.09 -8.34
N LEU A 322 2.81 8.98 -7.65
CA LEU A 322 2.59 8.99 -6.21
C LEU A 322 3.89 9.35 -5.45
N ARG A 323 5.05 8.87 -5.91
CA ARG A 323 6.35 9.26 -5.37
C ARG A 323 6.56 10.76 -5.52
N ALA A 324 6.42 11.31 -6.73
CA ALA A 324 6.61 12.74 -6.99
C ALA A 324 5.68 13.64 -6.14
N THR A 325 4.42 13.25 -5.97
CA THR A 325 3.48 13.97 -5.11
C THR A 325 3.89 13.88 -3.63
N LEU A 326 4.09 12.67 -3.11
CA LEU A 326 4.36 12.48 -1.68
C LEU A 326 5.72 13.01 -1.25
N THR A 327 6.77 12.88 -2.06
CA THR A 327 8.09 13.43 -1.69
C THR A 327 8.07 14.95 -1.60
N LYS A 328 7.33 15.62 -2.50
CA LYS A 328 7.11 17.07 -2.44
C LYS A 328 6.30 17.46 -1.20
N GLU A 329 5.20 16.78 -0.91
CA GLU A 329 4.38 17.05 0.28
C GLU A 329 5.20 16.86 1.58
N ILE A 330 5.99 15.79 1.67
CA ILE A 330 6.86 15.51 2.82
C ILE A 330 7.92 16.61 2.97
N GLN A 331 8.54 17.06 1.87
CA GLN A 331 9.49 18.17 1.90
C GLN A 331 8.83 19.46 2.43
N GLU A 332 7.69 19.85 1.88
CA GLU A 332 6.96 21.06 2.29
C GLU A 332 6.57 21.03 3.77
N ASP A 333 6.06 19.89 4.26
CA ASP A 333 5.68 19.71 5.65
C ASP A 333 6.89 19.75 6.59
N MET A 334 8.02 19.16 6.19
CA MET A 334 9.27 19.24 6.96
C MET A 334 9.83 20.67 7.01
N VAL A 335 9.78 21.44 5.92
CA VAL A 335 10.19 22.86 5.91
C VAL A 335 9.33 23.67 6.86
N ARG A 336 8.00 23.48 6.87
CA ARG A 336 7.08 24.17 7.79
C ARG A 336 7.34 23.82 9.25
N LEU A 337 7.64 22.55 9.53
CA LEU A 337 7.99 22.10 10.88
C LEU A 337 9.31 22.73 11.36
N GLN A 338 10.31 22.83 10.49
CA GLN A 338 11.60 23.40 10.81
C GLN A 338 11.55 24.90 11.09
N GLN A 339 10.78 25.66 10.29
CA GLN A 339 10.56 27.09 10.56
C GLN A 339 9.98 27.36 11.95
N ARG A 340 9.33 26.35 12.54
CA ARG A 340 8.69 26.41 13.86
C ARG A 340 9.57 25.87 14.99
N GLU A 341 10.76 25.29 14.72
CA GLU A 341 11.67 24.81 15.77
C GLU A 341 13.17 24.95 15.41
N ILE A 342 13.91 25.65 16.28
CA ILE A 342 15.38 25.74 16.27
C ILE A 342 16.02 24.75 17.30
N ALA A 343 15.27 24.09 18.19
CA ALA A 343 15.87 23.47 19.39
C ALA A 343 15.79 21.93 19.53
N ASN A 344 14.84 21.22 18.90
CA ASN A 344 14.58 19.79 19.18
C ASN A 344 14.90 18.84 18.01
N HIS A 345 15.96 19.13 17.24
CA HIS A 345 16.48 18.36 16.09
C HIS A 345 16.92 16.90 16.40
N ARG A 346 16.50 16.30 17.52
CA ARG A 346 16.91 14.97 18.01
C ARG A 346 15.89 13.85 17.74
N CYS A 347 14.97 14.04 16.80
CA CYS A 347 13.96 13.01 16.51
C CYS A 347 14.40 12.17 15.32
N GLU A 348 14.82 10.94 15.59
CA GLU A 348 15.26 9.96 14.60
C GLU A 348 14.16 9.66 13.55
N ILE A 349 12.90 9.94 13.88
CA ILE A 349 11.76 9.80 12.95
C ILE A 349 11.91 10.73 11.73
N PHE A 350 12.49 11.92 11.89
CA PHE A 350 12.73 12.82 10.77
C PHE A 350 13.82 12.26 9.86
N LEU A 351 14.86 11.68 10.44
CA LEU A 351 15.92 11.02 9.68
C LEU A 351 15.38 9.84 8.86
N TRP A 352 14.55 8.98 9.47
CA TRP A 352 13.89 7.89 8.74
C TRP A 352 13.00 8.41 7.61
N CYS A 353 12.24 9.47 7.85
CA CYS A 353 11.40 10.09 6.82
C CYS A 353 12.21 10.70 5.68
N CYS A 354 13.29 11.41 5.97
CA CYS A 354 14.19 11.94 4.94
C CYS A 354 14.86 10.82 4.13
N MET A 355 15.25 9.71 4.77
CA MET A 355 15.84 8.57 4.07
C MET A 355 14.86 7.98 3.06
N VAL A 356 13.65 7.61 3.49
CA VAL A 356 12.65 7.03 2.58
C VAL A 356 12.26 8.01 1.48
N ALA A 357 11.96 9.27 1.83
CA ALA A 357 11.53 10.27 0.85
C ALA A 357 12.67 10.64 -0.11
N GLY A 358 13.92 10.73 0.36
CA GLY A 358 15.10 10.96 -0.47
C GLY A 358 15.36 9.83 -1.46
N ILE A 359 15.16 8.57 -1.05
CA ILE A 359 15.24 7.42 -1.96
C ILE A 359 14.16 7.54 -3.05
N CYS A 360 12.94 7.89 -2.66
CA CYS A 360 11.80 8.05 -3.58
C CYS A 360 11.82 9.33 -4.42
N ALA A 361 12.74 10.28 -4.18
CA ALA A 361 12.91 11.49 -4.96
C ALA A 361 13.84 11.29 -6.17
N ASP A 362 13.99 10.03 -6.62
CA ASP A 362 14.86 9.58 -7.72
C ASP A 362 14.61 10.35 -9.03
N ALA A 363 13.36 10.67 -9.32
CA ALA A 363 12.97 11.42 -10.52
C ALA A 363 13.06 12.95 -10.37
N THR A 364 13.42 13.49 -9.20
CA THR A 364 13.47 14.94 -8.96
C THR A 364 14.74 15.34 -8.21
N PRO A 365 15.84 15.61 -8.94
CA PRO A 365 17.15 15.88 -8.34
C PRO A 365 17.15 16.97 -7.27
N SER A 366 16.46 18.10 -7.51
CA SER A 366 16.40 19.21 -6.54
C SER A 366 15.74 18.83 -5.21
N ILE A 367 14.73 17.96 -5.23
CA ILE A 367 14.08 17.45 -4.00
C ILE A 367 15.00 16.44 -3.32
N ARG A 368 15.67 15.57 -4.09
CA ARG A 368 16.67 14.62 -3.56
C ARG A 368 17.80 15.34 -2.85
N ASP A 369 18.40 16.35 -3.48
CA ASP A 369 19.51 17.13 -2.93
C ASP A 369 19.13 17.80 -1.60
N TRP A 370 17.89 18.30 -1.51
CA TRP A 370 17.36 18.86 -0.28
C TRP A 370 17.28 17.81 0.84
N PHE A 371 16.78 16.60 0.55
CA PHE A 371 16.74 15.50 1.52
C PHE A 371 18.16 15.07 1.94
N VAL A 372 19.10 14.98 0.99
CA VAL A 372 20.51 14.64 1.26
C VAL A 372 21.14 15.66 2.21
N ALA A 373 20.99 16.95 1.94
CA ALA A 373 21.47 18.01 2.82
C ALA A 373 20.85 17.91 4.22
N ARG A 374 19.54 17.68 4.30
CA ARG A 374 18.81 17.55 5.56
C ARG A 374 19.22 16.31 6.37
N MET A 375 19.44 15.17 5.72
CA MET A 375 19.92 13.96 6.39
C MET A 375 21.31 14.17 7.00
N ARG A 376 22.19 14.91 6.33
CA ARG A 376 23.52 15.26 6.86
C ARG A 376 23.40 16.06 8.16
N GLU A 377 22.51 17.05 8.20
CA GLU A 377 22.23 17.84 9.41
C GLU A 377 21.74 16.93 10.55
N TYR A 378 20.78 16.04 10.28
CA TYR A 378 20.27 15.12 11.30
C TYR A 378 21.32 14.11 11.77
N CYS A 379 22.16 13.58 10.88
CA CYS A 379 23.24 12.67 11.27
C CYS A 379 24.25 13.38 12.18
N SER A 380 24.61 14.63 11.88
CA SER A 380 25.49 15.45 12.72
C SER A 380 24.89 15.69 14.12
N VAL A 381 23.61 16.07 14.19
CA VAL A 381 22.92 16.33 15.47
C VAL A 381 22.75 15.06 16.31
N LEU A 382 22.50 13.91 15.66
CA LEU A 382 22.33 12.62 16.32
C LEU A 382 23.65 11.90 16.60
N GLY A 383 24.79 12.44 16.15
CA GLY A 383 26.11 11.84 16.32
C GLY A 383 26.30 10.54 15.54
N ILE A 384 25.68 10.43 14.36
CA ILE A 384 25.77 9.25 13.49
C ILE A 384 26.90 9.48 12.48
N ASP A 385 27.98 8.73 12.64
CA ASP A 385 29.21 8.84 11.84
C ASP A 385 29.44 7.64 10.90
N SER A 386 28.61 6.61 10.99
CA SER A 386 28.77 5.35 10.28
C SER A 386 27.44 4.85 9.70
N TRP A 387 27.54 4.11 8.59
CA TRP A 387 26.39 3.44 8.00
C TRP A 387 25.71 2.49 8.99
N ASP A 388 26.47 1.76 9.80
CA ASP A 388 25.91 0.82 10.76
C ASP A 388 25.10 1.52 11.86
N GLY A 389 25.58 2.69 12.32
CA GLY A 389 24.83 3.54 13.25
C GLY A 389 23.52 4.04 12.64
N LEU A 390 23.55 4.48 11.38
CA LEU A 390 22.35 4.87 10.65
C LEU A 390 21.39 3.69 10.46
N LEU A 391 21.92 2.53 10.07
CA LEU A 391 21.13 1.32 9.82
C LEU A 391 20.38 0.86 11.07
N GLN A 392 21.03 0.90 12.25
CA GLN A 392 20.36 0.60 13.53
C GLN A 392 19.14 1.49 13.78
N ILE A 393 19.25 2.79 13.46
CA ILE A 393 18.13 3.72 13.56
C ILE A 393 17.04 3.33 12.57
N LEU A 394 17.37 3.15 11.29
CA LEU A 394 16.39 2.80 10.25
C LEU A 394 15.64 1.51 10.59
N GLN A 395 16.33 0.49 11.12
CA GLN A 395 15.76 -0.79 11.55
C GLN A 395 14.85 -0.70 12.79
N SER A 396 14.96 0.36 13.60
CA SER A 396 14.02 0.65 14.69
C SER A 396 12.67 1.18 14.18
N PHE A 397 12.66 1.74 12.97
CA PHE A 397 11.47 2.11 12.19
C PHE A 397 11.16 1.01 11.16
N ALA A 398 10.65 1.31 9.96
CA ALA A 398 10.47 0.29 8.93
C ALA A 398 11.65 0.29 7.96
N TRP A 399 12.43 -0.80 7.95
CA TRP A 399 13.57 -0.95 7.04
C TRP A 399 13.85 -2.42 6.69
N LEU A 400 13.70 -2.74 5.40
CA LEU A 400 13.89 -4.06 4.81
C LEU A 400 15.26 -4.09 4.15
N ASP A 401 16.25 -4.67 4.83
CA ASP A 401 17.66 -4.58 4.44
C ASP A 401 17.88 -4.95 2.96
N GLY A 402 17.48 -6.16 2.55
CA GLY A 402 17.65 -6.63 1.18
C GLY A 402 16.90 -5.85 0.09
N ALA A 403 15.96 -4.96 0.46
CA ALA A 403 15.24 -4.12 -0.49
C ALA A 403 15.67 -2.66 -0.50
N SER A 404 16.23 -2.16 0.61
CA SER A 404 16.50 -0.73 0.81
C SER A 404 17.99 -0.42 0.94
N GLU A 405 18.85 -1.42 1.15
CA GLU A 405 20.28 -1.21 1.44
C GLU A 405 21.03 -0.52 0.31
N GLU A 406 20.89 -0.96 -0.94
CA GLU A 406 21.61 -0.36 -2.08
C GLU A 406 21.28 1.13 -2.23
N ALA A 407 20.00 1.47 -2.29
CA ALA A 407 19.55 2.85 -2.40
C ALA A 407 19.91 3.70 -1.17
N GLY A 408 19.83 3.13 0.03
CA GLY A 408 20.24 3.81 1.26
C GLY A 408 21.73 4.11 1.30
N ARG A 409 22.57 3.15 0.88
CA ARG A 409 24.03 3.33 0.79
C ARG A 409 24.41 4.37 -0.28
N ALA A 410 23.68 4.41 -1.40
CA ALA A 410 23.89 5.44 -2.41
C ALA A 410 23.69 6.86 -1.83
N ILE A 411 22.58 7.07 -1.11
CA ILE A 411 22.33 8.33 -0.40
C ILE A 411 23.40 8.63 0.65
N TRP A 412 23.83 7.61 1.41
CA TRP A 412 24.89 7.77 2.41
C TRP A 412 26.20 8.25 1.77
N ALA A 413 26.57 7.68 0.62
CA ALA A 413 27.73 8.11 -0.14
C ALA A 413 27.58 9.56 -0.67
N GLU A 414 26.40 9.93 -1.18
CA GLU A 414 26.09 11.30 -1.63
C GLU A 414 26.26 12.34 -0.49
N MET A 415 25.89 11.98 0.74
CA MET A 415 26.11 12.85 1.89
C MET A 415 27.59 13.14 2.15
N ALA A 416 28.48 12.18 1.87
CA ALA A 416 29.92 12.35 2.03
C ALA A 416 30.53 13.21 0.89
N THR A 417 30.07 13.05 -0.35
CA THR A 417 30.64 13.75 -1.51
C THR A 417 30.28 15.23 -1.56
N SER A 418 29.07 15.63 -1.18
CA SER A 418 28.72 17.07 -1.13
C SER A 418 29.33 17.82 0.07
N SER A 419 30.11 17.14 0.93
CA SER A 419 30.98 17.79 1.93
C SER A 419 32.28 18.31 1.31
N SER A 420 32.76 17.70 0.22
CA SER A 420 34.01 18.07 -0.44
C SER A 420 33.91 19.33 -1.30
N GLU A 421 32.75 19.60 -1.92
CA GLU A 421 32.57 20.78 -2.80
C GLU A 421 32.52 22.12 -2.04
N LEU A 422 32.20 22.09 -0.74
CA LEU A 422 32.27 23.26 0.14
C LEU A 422 33.69 23.54 0.66
N SER A 423 34.61 22.57 0.58
CA SER A 423 36.01 22.74 1.04
C SER A 423 36.94 23.30 -0.04
N TYR A 424 36.50 23.42 -1.30
CA TYR A 424 37.28 23.97 -2.42
C TYR A 424 36.88 25.40 -2.81
N LYS A 425 36.08 26.09 -1.98
CA LYS A 425 35.66 27.48 -2.20
C LYS A 425 36.01 28.42 -1.02
N CYS A 426 37.11 28.16 -0.32
CA CYS A 426 37.75 29.14 0.56
C CYS A 426 39.06 29.62 -0.04
#